data_AF-A0AAJ0GRJ0-F1
#
_entry.id   AF-A0AAJ0GRJ0-F1
#
_cell.length_a   1.000
_cell.length_b   1.000
_cell.length_c   1.000
_cell.angle_alpha   90.00
_cell.angle_beta   90.00
_cell.angle_gamma   90.00
#
_symmetry.space_group_name_H-M   'P 1'
#
loop_
_entity.id
_entity.type
_entity.pdbx_description
1 polymer ?
#
loop_
_entity_poly.entity_id
_entity_poly.type
_entity_poly.pdbx_seq_one_letter_code
_entity_poly.pdbx_strand_id
1 'polypeptide(L)' 'MANLASIYWNQSWWEEAKQLEVQVVETRKTKLGADHLDTLTSMYNLAFTWEDQGRHSDALALMRDCA' A
#
# COMPACT_ATOMS: atom_id res chain seq x y z
N MET A 1 18.22 -1.81 -23.91
CA MET A 1 17.11 -0.82 -23.90
C MET A 1 15.77 -1.41 -23.45
N ALA A 2 15.47 -2.69 -23.72
CA ALA A 2 14.22 -3.33 -23.27
C ALA A 2 14.02 -3.36 -21.74
N ASN A 3 15.10 -3.48 -20.96
CA ASN A 3 15.01 -3.57 -19.50
C ASN A 3 14.61 -2.26 -18.83
N LEU A 4 15.06 -1.11 -19.37
CA LEU A 4 14.76 0.20 -18.76
C LEU A 4 13.28 0.56 -18.96
N ALA A 5 12.74 0.32 -20.15
CA ALA A 5 11.31 0.52 -20.43
C ALA A 5 10.42 -0.41 -19.59
N SER A 6 10.82 -1.68 -19.39
CA SER A 6 10.09 -2.60 -18.50
C SER A 6 10.15 -2.17 -17.03
N ILE A 7 11.27 -1.59 -16.58
CA ILE A 7 11.42 -1.05 -15.22
C ILE A 7 10.56 0.20 -15.04
N TYR A 8 10.57 1.13 -16.00
CA TYR A 8 9.71 2.32 -15.95
C TYR A 8 8.22 1.97 -16.06
N TRP A 9 7.85 1.03 -16.93
CA TRP A 9 6.47 0.56 -17.05
C TRP A 9 6.00 -0.07 -15.75
N ASN A 10 6.82 -0.90 -15.11
CA ASN A 10 6.51 -1.45 -13.80
C ASN A 10 6.45 -0.36 -12.73
N GLN A 11 7.42 0.56 -12.66
CA GLN A 11 7.43 1.65 -11.68
C GLN A 11 6.20 2.57 -11.80
N SER A 12 5.81 2.95 -13.01
CA SER A 12 4.57 3.67 -13.35
C SER A 12 3.32 2.78 -13.34
N TRP A 13 3.37 1.57 -12.80
CA TRP A 13 2.16 0.82 -12.45
C TRP A 13 2.10 0.58 -10.96
N TRP A 14 3.25 0.38 -10.34
CA TRP A 14 3.41 0.23 -8.91
C TRP A 14 3.00 1.49 -8.14
N GLU A 15 3.33 2.68 -8.64
CA GLU A 15 3.02 3.92 -7.94
C GLU A 15 1.51 4.24 -7.97
N GLU A 16 0.85 3.98 -9.09
CA GLU A 16 -0.61 4.11 -9.21
C GLU A 16 -1.38 2.97 -8.52
N ALA A 17 -0.84 1.73 -8.49
CA ALA A 17 -1.39 0.64 -7.67
C ALA A 17 -1.33 0.99 -6.17
N LYS A 18 -0.22 1.57 -5.73
CA LYS A 18 -0.03 2.05 -4.37
C LYS A 18 -0.97 3.21 -4.01
N GLN A 19 -1.12 4.19 -4.89
CA GLN A 19 -2.09 5.27 -4.65
C GLN A 19 -3.52 4.72 -4.53
N LEU A 20 -3.87 3.74 -5.36
CA LEU A 20 -5.16 3.07 -5.28
C LEU A 20 -5.35 2.33 -3.95
N GLU A 21 -4.35 1.57 -3.49
CA GLU A 21 -4.41 0.89 -2.19
C GLU A 21 -4.52 1.86 -1.02
N VAL A 22 -3.81 2.99 -1.04
CA VAL A 22 -3.94 4.04 -0.01
C VAL A 22 -5.37 4.59 0.01
N GLN A 23 -5.96 4.89 -1.14
CA GLN A 23 -7.36 5.34 -1.22
C GLN A 23 -8.35 4.29 -0.70
N VAL A 24 -8.08 3.00 -0.96
CA VAL A 24 -8.91 1.90 -0.46
C VAL A 24 -8.83 1.82 1.07
N VAL A 25 -7.63 1.91 1.65
CA VAL A 25 -7.44 1.93 3.10
C VAL A 25 -8.17 3.10 3.74
N GLU A 26 -8.00 4.32 3.22
CA GLU A 26 -8.69 5.51 3.75
C GLU A 26 -10.21 5.39 3.64
N THR A 27 -10.71 4.90 2.50
CA THR A 27 -12.15 4.70 2.31
C THR A 27 -12.71 3.66 3.29
N ARG A 28 -11.96 2.57 3.54
CA ARG A 28 -12.36 1.53 4.50
C ARG A 28 -12.27 2.03 5.93
N LYS A 29 -11.21 2.75 6.32
CA LYS A 29 -11.11 3.44 7.61
C LYS A 29 -12.31 4.35 7.87
N THR A 30 -12.70 5.14 6.86
CA THR A 30 -13.82 6.09 6.99
C THR A 30 -15.19 5.38 7.08
N LYS A 31 -15.39 4.28 6.34
CA LYS A 31 -16.70 3.59 6.29
C LYS A 31 -16.89 2.52 7.36
N LEU A 32 -15.84 1.78 7.68
CA LEU A 32 -15.88 0.58 8.52
C LEU A 32 -15.17 0.79 9.86
N GLY A 33 -14.33 1.81 9.97
CA GLY A 33 -13.45 2.04 11.11
C GLY A 33 -12.07 1.43 10.93
N ALA A 34 -11.12 1.88 11.75
CA ALA A 34 -9.72 1.43 11.74
C ALA A 34 -9.57 -0.03 12.18
N ASP A 35 -10.41 -0.50 13.11
CA ASP A 35 -10.33 -1.85 13.71
C ASP A 35 -11.06 -2.93 12.90
N HIS A 36 -11.71 -2.55 11.80
CA HIS A 36 -12.46 -3.51 11.00
C HIS A 36 -11.51 -4.49 10.29
N LEU A 37 -11.83 -5.78 10.30
CA LEU A 37 -11.02 -6.84 9.69
C LEU A 37 -10.64 -6.55 8.22
N ASP A 38 -11.59 -6.03 7.44
CA ASP A 38 -11.33 -5.64 6.04
C ASP A 38 -10.39 -4.44 5.89
N THR A 39 -10.39 -3.51 6.86
CA THR A 39 -9.46 -2.38 6.90
C THR A 39 -8.06 -2.90 7.23
N LEU A 40 -7.93 -3.73 8.27
CA LEU A 40 -6.66 -4.34 8.68
C LEU A 40 -6.06 -5.21 7.57
N THR A 41 -6.89 -5.98 6.85
CA THR A 41 -6.44 -6.82 5.73
C THR A 41 -5.90 -5.96 4.57
N SER A 42 -6.60 -4.88 4.22
CA SER A 42 -6.11 -3.95 3.19
C SER A 42 -4.81 -3.25 3.59
N MET A 43 -4.67 -2.88 4.86
CA MET A 43 -3.45 -2.26 5.38
C MET A 43 -2.28 -3.23 5.41
N TYR A 44 -2.51 -4.49 5.77
CA TYR A 44 -1.50 -5.53 5.71
C TYR A 44 -0.97 -5.72 4.29
N ASN A 45 -1.87 -5.78 3.30
CA ASN A 45 -1.47 -5.89 1.89
C ASN A 45 -0.64 -4.68 1.43
N LEU A 46 -1.05 -3.46 1.79
CA LEU A 46 -0.30 -2.25 1.47
C LEU A 46 1.08 -2.22 2.15
N ALA A 47 1.17 -2.64 3.42
CA ALA A 47 2.42 -2.75 4.15
C ALA A 47 3.37 -3.76 3.50
N PHE A 48 2.84 -4.91 3.04
CA PHE A 48 3.60 -5.93 2.32
C PHE A 48 4.11 -5.40 0.96
N THR A 49 3.28 -4.68 0.21
CA THR A 49 3.69 -4.00 -1.03
C THR A 49 4.81 -2.98 -0.79
N TRP A 50 4.77 -2.25 0.32
CA TRP A 50 5.83 -1.30 0.69
C TRP A 50 7.11 -1.99 1.16
N GLU A 51 7.00 -3.16 1.79
CA GLU A 51 8.14 -3.98 2.16
C GLU A 51 8.92 -4.44 0.91
N ASP A 52 8.21 -4.95 -0.11
CA ASP A 52 8.80 -5.39 -1.38
C ASP A 52 9.52 -4.24 -2.13
N GLN A 53 9.11 -2.99 -1.88
CA GLN A 53 9.75 -1.79 -2.40
C GLN A 53 10.90 -1.26 -1.51
N GLY A 54 11.25 -1.96 -0.42
CA GLY A 54 12.29 -1.55 0.53
C GLY A 54 11.88 -0.37 1.43
N ARG A 55 10.59 -0.02 1.48
CA ARG A 55 10.02 1.07 2.29
C ARG A 55 9.46 0.55 3.62
N HIS A 56 10.28 -0.19 4.35
CA HIS A 56 9.90 -0.83 5.62
C HIS A 56 9.42 0.16 6.68
N SER A 57 10.00 1.37 6.74
CA SER A 57 9.62 2.41 7.69
C SER A 57 8.20 2.92 7.48
N ASP A 58 7.77 3.06 6.24
CA ASP A 58 6.43 3.51 5.91
C ASP A 58 5.40 2.40 6.21
N ALA A 59 5.75 1.14 5.92
CA ALA A 59 4.90 -0.02 6.19
C ALA A 59 4.60 -0.13 7.70
N LEU A 60 5.63 0.09 8.50
CA LEU A 60 5.55 0.02 9.95
C LEU A 60 4.76 1.20 10.55
N ALA A 61 4.88 2.40 9.96
CA ALA A 61 4.07 3.55 10.34
C ALA A 61 2.58 3.32 10.04
N LEU A 62 2.26 2.77 8.86
CA LEU A 62 0.89 2.42 8.48
C LEU A 62 0.25 1.44 9.47
N MET A 63 0.98 0.40 9.88
CA MET A 63 0.48 -0.59 10.85
C MET A 63 0.34 -0.01 12.27
N ARG A 64 1.17 0.97 12.65
CA ARG A 64 1.10 1.64 13.96
C ARG A 64 -0.09 2.56 14.12
N ASP A 65 -0.52 3.23 13.04
CA ASP A 65 -1.69 4.12 13.05
C ASP A 65 -3.03 3.40 13.31
N CYS A 66 -3.00 2.07 13.47
CA CYS A 66 -4.17 1.22 13.73
C CYS A 66 -4.14 0.50 15.09
N ALA A 67 -3.11 0.71 15.92
CA ALA A 67 -3.06 0.19 17.30
C ALA A 67 -3.48 1.28 18.30
#